data_AF-A0A3L7X738-F1
#
_entry.id   AF-A0A3L7X738-F1
#
_cell.length_a   1.000
_cell.length_b   1.000
_cell.length_c   1.000
_cell.angle_alpha   90.00
_cell.angle_beta   90.00
_cell.angle_gamma   90.00
#
_symmetry.space_group_name_H-M   'P 1'
#
loop_
_entity.id
_entity.type
_entity.pdbx_description
1 polymer ?
#
loop_
_entity_poly.entity_id
_entity_poly.type
_entity_poly.pdbx_seq_one_letter_code
_entity_poly.pdbx_strand_id
1 'polypeptide(L)'
;MNSLIHAGMNIVLSQYEPENSDVEHRFIELLTFSSFDEIVELLDWIDARYWTEFPIWARNLIYRLTCLLEPQNIAIRDRAAMGLRSFGPDWDDEADRLETEAGRLRMNSKEIRYAH
;
A
#
# COMPACT_ATOMS: atom_id res chain seq x y z
N MET A 1 -6.81 -14.56 13.78
CA MET A 1 -6.89 -13.31 12.98
C MET A 1 -5.51 -12.69 13.02
N ASN A 2 -4.91 -12.40 11.86
CA ASN A 2 -3.55 -11.83 11.79
C ASN A 2 -3.51 -10.50 12.58
N SER A 3 -2.45 -10.27 13.38
CA SER A 3 -2.32 -9.08 14.25
C SER A 3 -2.46 -7.78 13.44
N LEU A 4 -1.96 -7.78 12.20
CA LEU A 4 -2.01 -6.63 11.32
C LEU A 4 -3.41 -6.34 10.78
N ILE A 5 -4.18 -7.36 10.35
CA ILE A 5 -5.56 -7.19 9.89
C ILE A 5 -6.45 -6.65 11.02
N HIS A 6 -6.24 -7.14 12.25
CA HIS A 6 -6.97 -6.61 13.40
C HIS A 6 -6.65 -5.12 13.65
N ALA A 7 -5.38 -4.74 13.56
CA ALA A 7 -4.97 -3.35 13.69
C ALA A 7 -5.56 -2.46 12.57
N GLY A 8 -5.55 -2.93 11.32
CA GLY A 8 -6.21 -2.24 10.20
C GLY A 8 -7.72 -2.08 10.41
N MET A 9 -8.39 -3.08 10.96
CA MET A 9 -9.82 -2.97 11.32
C MET A 9 -10.05 -1.89 12.39
N ASN A 10 -9.20 -1.81 13.41
CA ASN A 10 -9.32 -0.77 14.43
C ASN A 10 -9.13 0.63 13.84
N ILE A 11 -8.24 0.78 12.85
CA ILE A 11 -8.10 2.03 12.08
C ILE A 11 -9.38 2.39 11.32
N VAL A 12 -10.14 1.41 10.83
CA VAL A 12 -11.46 1.67 10.21
C VAL A 12 -12.47 2.15 11.24
N LEU A 13 -12.53 1.47 12.37
CA LEU A 13 -13.52 1.74 13.41
C LEU A 13 -13.27 3.07 14.13
N SER A 14 -12.02 3.50 14.19
CA SER A 14 -11.63 4.63 15.02
C SER A 14 -11.81 5.99 14.33
N GLN A 15 -11.96 6.08 13.02
CA GLN A 15 -11.80 7.33 12.22
C GLN A 15 -12.66 8.53 12.62
N TYR A 16 -13.69 8.33 13.43
CA TYR A 16 -14.59 9.37 13.90
C TYR A 16 -14.37 9.75 15.37
N GLU A 17 -13.39 9.15 16.05
CA GLU A 17 -13.07 9.45 17.44
C GLU A 17 -11.89 10.45 17.53
N PRO A 18 -12.00 11.51 18.35
CA PRO A 18 -11.02 12.60 18.38
C PRO A 18 -9.69 12.26 19.07
N GLU A 19 -9.56 11.11 19.75
CA GLU A 19 -8.34 10.68 20.47
C GLU A 19 -7.91 9.26 20.06
N ASN A 20 -7.29 9.12 18.89
CA ASN A 20 -6.89 7.81 18.33
C ASN A 20 -5.40 7.57 18.15
N SER A 21 -4.55 8.41 18.74
CA SER A 21 -3.11 8.29 18.58
C SER A 21 -2.59 6.89 18.90
N ASP A 22 -3.17 6.20 19.91
CA ASP A 22 -2.72 4.87 20.31
C ASP A 22 -3.06 3.79 19.27
N VAL A 23 -4.23 3.90 18.63
CA VAL A 23 -4.64 2.99 17.55
C VAL A 23 -3.76 3.19 16.32
N GLU A 24 -3.52 4.45 15.95
CA GLU A 24 -2.64 4.82 14.83
C GLU A 24 -1.19 4.39 15.08
N HIS A 25 -0.64 4.70 16.25
CA HIS A 25 0.72 4.28 16.63
C HIS A 25 0.86 2.76 16.62
N ARG A 26 -0.12 2.03 17.17
CA ARG A 26 -0.07 0.56 17.17
C ARG A 26 -0.15 -0.02 15.76
N PHE A 27 -0.99 0.56 14.90
CA PHE A 27 -1.07 0.16 13.51
C PHE A 27 0.25 0.41 12.77
N ILE A 28 0.83 1.60 12.92
CA ILE A 28 2.11 1.97 12.30
C ILE A 28 3.22 1.03 12.79
N GLU A 29 3.30 0.75 14.09
CA GLU A 29 4.28 -0.17 14.67
C GLU A 29 4.16 -1.56 14.05
N LEU A 30 2.96 -2.15 14.05
CA LEU A 30 2.73 -3.46 13.47
C LEU A 30 3.03 -3.48 11.97
N LEU A 31 2.56 -2.49 11.24
CA LEU A 31 2.80 -2.37 9.80
C LEU A 31 4.29 -2.29 9.46
N THR A 32 5.07 -1.57 10.26
CA THR A 32 6.51 -1.37 10.02
C THR A 32 7.32 -2.66 10.19
N PHE A 33 6.89 -3.55 11.08
CA PHE A 33 7.57 -4.82 11.35
C PHE A 33 6.95 -6.03 10.62
N SER A 34 5.87 -5.83 9.87
CA SER A 34 5.25 -6.89 9.08
C SER A 34 6.04 -7.21 7.81
N SER A 35 5.97 -8.47 7.41
CA SER A 35 6.49 -8.96 6.13
C SER A 35 5.67 -8.45 4.95
N PHE A 36 6.24 -8.51 3.75
CA PHE A 36 5.54 -8.14 2.52
C PHE A 36 4.21 -8.91 2.36
N ASP A 37 4.23 -10.23 2.61
CA ASP A 37 3.04 -11.09 2.45
C ASP A 37 1.93 -10.70 3.43
N GLU A 38 2.25 -10.43 4.70
CA GLU A 38 1.25 -9.98 5.69
C GLU A 38 0.63 -8.64 5.30
N ILE A 39 1.41 -7.74 4.70
CA ILE A 39 0.91 -6.46 4.24
C ILE A 39 0.04 -6.60 2.98
N VAL A 40 0.39 -7.52 2.07
CA VAL A 40 -0.46 -7.84 0.90
C VAL A 40 -1.77 -8.48 1.35
N GLU A 41 -1.76 -9.36 2.36
CA GLU A 41 -2.98 -9.90 2.96
C GLU A 41 -3.87 -8.78 3.54
N LEU A 42 -3.28 -7.80 4.21
CA LEU A 42 -4.00 -6.62 4.70
C LEU A 42 -4.61 -5.83 3.53
N LEU A 43 -3.84 -5.55 2.48
CA LEU A 43 -4.34 -4.83 1.30
C LEU A 43 -5.51 -5.54 0.63
N ASP A 44 -5.40 -6.85 0.43
CA ASP A 44 -6.47 -7.66 -0.17
C ASP A 44 -7.74 -7.63 0.70
N TRP A 45 -7.58 -7.65 2.02
CA TRP A 45 -8.69 -7.50 2.95
C TRP A 45 -9.33 -6.11 2.91
N ILE A 46 -8.53 -5.04 2.83
CA ILE A 46 -9.00 -3.66 2.73
C ILE A 46 -9.79 -3.48 1.42
N ASP A 47 -9.21 -3.86 0.29
CA ASP A 47 -9.80 -3.69 -1.04
C ASP A 47 -11.15 -4.41 -1.15
N ALA A 48 -11.29 -5.57 -0.50
CA ALA A 48 -12.51 -6.35 -0.53
C ALA A 48 -13.65 -5.81 0.35
N ARG A 49 -13.36 -5.03 1.40
CA ARG A 49 -14.35 -4.75 2.47
C ARG A 49 -14.46 -3.30 2.90
N TYR A 50 -13.39 -2.53 2.78
CA TYR A 50 -13.26 -1.19 3.37
C TYR A 50 -12.55 -0.22 2.43
N TRP A 51 -12.69 -0.41 1.11
CA TRP A 51 -11.95 0.38 0.12
C TRP A 51 -12.19 1.89 0.29
N THR A 52 -13.43 2.29 0.52
CA THR A 52 -13.81 3.71 0.69
C THR A 52 -13.66 4.21 2.11
N GLU A 53 -13.70 3.30 3.07
CA GLU A 53 -13.69 3.60 4.50
C GLU A 53 -12.28 3.67 5.04
N PHE A 54 -11.30 2.96 4.50
CA PHE A 54 -9.94 2.98 5.04
C PHE A 54 -9.26 4.34 4.83
N PRO A 55 -8.55 4.92 5.83
CA PRO A 55 -8.03 6.26 5.71
C PRO A 55 -6.96 6.35 4.62
N ILE A 56 -7.02 7.44 3.86
CA ILE A 56 -6.09 7.70 2.76
C ILE A 56 -4.64 7.69 3.25
N TRP A 57 -4.36 8.30 4.42
CA TRP A 57 -3.00 8.33 4.98
C TRP A 57 -2.44 6.92 5.22
N ALA A 58 -3.27 6.02 5.75
CA ALA A 58 -2.87 4.67 6.13
C ALA A 58 -2.64 3.83 4.87
N ARG A 59 -3.53 3.93 3.87
CA ARG A 59 -3.35 3.27 2.59
C ARG A 59 -2.08 3.73 1.88
N ASN A 60 -1.81 5.03 1.86
CA ASN A 60 -0.61 5.59 1.25
C ASN A 60 0.66 5.09 1.95
N LEU A 61 0.65 4.98 3.28
CA LEU A 61 1.75 4.41 4.04
C LEU A 61 1.99 2.93 3.68
N ILE A 62 0.92 2.12 3.62
CA ILE A 62 0.99 0.72 3.23
C ILE A 62 1.63 0.57 1.82
N TYR A 63 1.17 1.34 0.84
CA TYR A 63 1.71 1.26 -0.52
C TYR A 63 3.18 1.68 -0.60
N ARG A 64 3.59 2.69 0.16
CA ARG A 64 4.99 3.12 0.22
C ARG A 64 5.89 2.05 0.83
N LEU A 65 5.46 1.44 1.94
CA LEU A 65 6.22 0.37 2.59
C LEU A 65 6.33 -0.87 1.70
N THR A 66 5.24 -1.29 1.07
CA THR A 66 5.26 -2.46 0.17
C THR A 66 6.16 -2.24 -1.06
N CYS A 67 6.18 -1.03 -1.64
CA CYS A 67 7.12 -0.69 -2.71
C CYS A 67 8.58 -0.68 -2.25
N LEU A 68 8.85 -0.32 -0.99
CA LEU A 68 10.19 -0.35 -0.40
C LEU A 68 10.66 -1.77 -0.08
N LEU A 69 9.77 -2.63 0.42
CA LEU A 69 10.07 -4.04 0.73
C LEU A 69 10.35 -4.85 -0.53
N GLU A 70 9.58 -4.62 -1.60
CA GLU A 70 9.71 -5.36 -2.87
C GLU A 70 9.96 -4.40 -4.05
N PRO A 71 11.16 -3.80 -4.15
CA PRO A 71 11.47 -2.76 -5.12
C PRO A 71 11.54 -3.25 -6.57
N GLN A 72 11.36 -4.54 -6.85
CA GLN A 72 11.29 -5.06 -8.22
C GLN A 72 9.89 -5.58 -8.57
N ASN A 73 8.95 -5.54 -7.62
CA ASN A 73 7.60 -5.99 -7.86
C ASN A 73 6.84 -4.91 -8.66
N ILE A 74 6.50 -5.25 -9.89
CA ILE A 74 5.79 -4.36 -10.82
C ILE A 74 4.31 -4.25 -10.42
N ALA A 75 3.70 -5.37 -10.02
CA ALA A 75 2.28 -5.42 -9.69
C ALA A 75 1.94 -4.54 -8.48
N ILE A 76 2.80 -4.49 -7.47
CA ILE A 76 2.57 -3.63 -6.31
C ILE A 76 2.69 -2.14 -6.64
N ARG A 77 3.59 -1.76 -7.56
CA ARG A 77 3.71 -0.37 -8.03
C ARG A 77 2.48 0.06 -8.81
N ASP A 78 1.98 -0.80 -9.69
CA ASP A 78 0.74 -0.53 -10.44
C ASP A 78 -0.44 -0.36 -9.49
N ARG A 79 -0.57 -1.26 -8.49
CA ARG A 79 -1.62 -1.18 -7.47
C ARG A 79 -1.51 0.10 -6.64
N ALA A 80 -0.29 0.48 -6.25
CA ALA A 80 -0.02 1.72 -5.52
C ALA A 80 -0.40 2.97 -6.33
N ALA A 81 0.01 3.04 -7.59
CA ALA A 81 -0.34 4.16 -8.48
C ALA A 81 -1.86 4.30 -8.66
N MET A 82 -2.56 3.18 -8.89
CA MET A 82 -4.03 3.15 -8.97
C MET A 82 -4.67 3.67 -7.67
N GLY A 83 -4.15 3.24 -6.52
CA GLY A 83 -4.64 3.66 -5.22
C GLY A 83 -4.50 5.16 -4.99
N LEU A 84 -3.36 5.76 -5.36
CA LEU A 84 -3.12 7.19 -5.22
C LEU A 84 -4.09 8.03 -6.07
N ARG A 85 -4.35 7.62 -7.32
CA ARG A 85 -5.29 8.32 -8.21
C ARG A 85 -6.75 8.25 -7.78
N SER A 86 -7.09 7.33 -6.87
CA SER A 86 -8.48 7.09 -6.48
C SER A 86 -9.02 8.16 -5.52
N PHE A 87 -8.18 9.04 -4.95
CA PHE A 87 -8.57 9.96 -3.88
C PHE A 87 -8.15 11.43 -4.10
N GLY A 88 -8.33 11.91 -5.33
CA GLY A 88 -8.04 13.30 -5.72
C GLY A 88 -6.62 13.50 -6.26
N PRO A 89 -6.32 14.68 -6.82
CA PRO A 89 -5.12 14.90 -7.62
C PRO A 89 -3.84 15.15 -6.81
N ASP A 90 -3.94 15.26 -5.48
CA ASP A 90 -2.81 15.63 -4.61
C ASP A 90 -1.60 14.70 -4.74
N TRP A 91 -1.83 13.46 -5.20
CA TRP A 91 -0.81 12.42 -5.32
C TRP A 91 -0.58 11.94 -6.75
N ASP A 92 -1.10 12.65 -7.76
CA ASP A 92 -0.98 12.24 -9.17
C ASP A 92 0.49 12.19 -9.62
N ASP A 93 1.31 13.17 -9.22
CA ASP A 93 2.76 13.17 -9.55
C ASP A 93 3.48 11.92 -9.00
N GLU A 94 3.08 11.46 -7.82
CA GLU A 94 3.65 10.24 -7.21
C GLU A 94 3.13 8.98 -7.92
N ALA A 95 1.86 8.96 -8.33
CA ALA A 95 1.30 7.89 -9.15
C ALA A 95 2.02 7.77 -10.50
N ASP A 96 2.26 8.90 -11.17
CA ASP A 96 2.97 8.96 -12.45
C ASP A 96 4.42 8.49 -12.31
N ARG A 97 5.08 8.83 -11.20
CA ARG A 97 6.43 8.34 -10.88
C ARG A 97 6.44 6.81 -10.72
N LEU A 98 5.49 6.25 -10.00
CA LEU A 98 5.37 4.80 -9.79
C LEU A 98 5.12 4.04 -11.10
N GLU A 99 4.25 4.57 -11.96
CA GLU A 99 3.98 3.96 -13.28
C GLU A 99 5.18 4.04 -14.22
N THR A 100 5.89 5.17 -14.21
CA THR A 100 7.13 5.34 -14.99
C THR A 100 8.17 4.31 -14.54
N GLU A 101 8.34 4.13 -13.23
CA GLU A 101 9.26 3.14 -12.69
C GLU A 101 8.84 1.71 -13.04
N ALA A 102 7.54 1.38 -12.91
CA ALA A 102 6.99 0.09 -13.31
C ALA A 102 7.21 -0.17 -14.82
N GLY A 103 7.02 0.83 -15.67
CA GLY A 103 7.34 0.79 -17.10
C GLY A 103 8.80 0.43 -17.35
N ARG A 104 9.74 1.08 -16.66
CA ARG A 104 11.17 0.79 -16.75
C ARG A 104 11.49 -0.66 -16.33
N LEU A 105 10.90 -1.13 -15.23
CA LEU A 105 11.08 -2.51 -14.75
C LEU A 105 10.55 -3.56 -15.75
N ARG A 106 9.40 -3.29 -16.38
CA ARG A 106 8.87 -4.15 -17.45
C ARG A 106 9.81 -4.21 -18.65
N MET A 107 10.46 -3.11 -19.02
CA MET A 107 11.43 -3.12 -20.13
C MET A 107 12.68 -3.92 -19.77
N ASN A 108 13.27 -3.70 -18.59
CA ASN A 108 14.44 -4.44 -18.14
C ASN A 108 14.19 -5.95 -18.05
N SER A 109 13.01 -6.36 -17.55
CA SER A 109 12.66 -7.79 -17.48
C SER A 109 12.48 -8.44 -18.86
N LYS A 110 12.08 -7.67 -19.89
CA LYS A 110 12.03 -8.15 -21.27
C LYS A 110 13.43 -8.27 -21.86
N GLU A 111 14.32 -7.30 -21.65
CA GLU A 111 15.71 -7.35 -22.14
C GLU A 111 16.47 -8.59 -21.61
N ILE A 112 16.31 -8.94 -20.33
CA ILE A 112 16.88 -10.17 -19.74
C ILE A 112 16.40 -11.43 -20.49
N ARG A 113 15.15 -11.45 -20.97
CA ARG A 113 14.58 -12.62 -21.68
C ARG A 113 15.07 -12.76 -23.12
N TYR A 114 15.67 -11.72 -23.72
CA TYR A 114 16.16 -11.73 -25.10
C TYR A 114 17.69 -11.74 -25.22
N ALA A 115 18.43 -11.76 -24.11
CA ALA A 115 19.90 -11.72 -24.10
C ALA A 115 20.59 -13.09 -24.28
N HIS A 116 20.05 -13.97 -25.12
CA HIS A 116 20.62 -15.30 -25.42
C HIS A 116 21.18 -15.39 -26.84
#